data_AF-A0A428MPH5-F1
#
_entry.id   AF-A0A428MPH5-F1
#
_cell.length_a   1.000
_cell.length_b   1.000
_cell.length_c   1.000
_cell.angle_alpha   90.00
_cell.angle_beta   90.00
_cell.angle_gamma   90.00
#
_symmetry.space_group_name_H-M   'P 1'
#
loop_
_entity.id
_entity.type
_entity.pdbx_description
1 polymer ?
#
loop_
_entity_poly.entity_id
_entity_poly.type
_entity_poly.pdbx_seq_one_letter_code
_entity_poly.pdbx_strand_id
1 'polypeptide(L)' 'MNQRLILRWIHIILAIPIYGYIYSPFDKLPLYAPPTRFVFFPLMVLTGLLMWKGHLLRRLVSKRAA' A
#
# COMPACT_ATOMS: atom_id res chain seq x y z
N MET A 1 11.26 -13.21 12.10
CA MET A 1 10.90 -11.81 11.79
C MET A 1 9.39 -11.72 11.59
N ASN A 2 8.70 -10.82 12.29
CA ASN A 2 7.23 -10.80 12.27
C ASN A 2 6.69 -10.28 10.92
N GLN A 3 6.08 -11.17 10.12
CA GLN A 3 5.53 -10.86 8.79
C GLN A 3 4.56 -9.66 8.79
N ARG A 4 3.82 -9.46 9.88
CA ARG A 4 2.93 -8.29 10.08
C ARG A 4 3.69 -6.97 10.26
N LEU A 5 4.86 -7.02 10.89
CA LEU A 5 5.72 -5.85 11.09
C LEU A 5 6.30 -5.38 9.74
N ILE A 6 6.75 -6.33 8.91
CA ILE A 6 7.29 -6.05 7.57
C ILE A 6 6.23 -5.37 6.71
N LEU A 7 5.01 -5.92 6.63
CA LEU A 7 3.92 -5.32 5.87
C LEU A 7 3.56 -3.91 6.37
N ARG A 8 3.58 -3.68 7.69
CA ARG A 8 3.32 -2.36 8.27
C ARG A 8 4.40 -1.35 7.87
N TRP A 9 5.67 -1.72 7.93
CA TRP A 9 6.76 -0.84 7.51
C TRP A 9 6.70 -0.52 6.01
N ILE A 10 6.41 -1.52 5.17
CA ILE A 10 6.18 -1.30 3.72
C ILE A 10 5.03 -0.32 3.51
N HIS A 11 3.90 -0.51 4.19
CA HIS A 11 2.74 0.38 4.07
C HIS A 11 3.05 1.82 4.47
N ILE A 12 3.80 2.01 5.57
CA ILE A 12 4.21 3.35 6.02
C ILE A 12 5.15 4.01 5.00
N ILE A 13 6.14 3.27 4.48
CA ILE A 13 7.10 3.80 3.49
C ILE A 13 6.38 4.22 2.21
N LEU A 14 5.42 3.41 1.73
CA LEU A 14 4.60 3.72 0.54
C LEU A 14 3.71 4.94 0.73
N ALA A 15 3.33 5.28 1.97
CA ALA A 15 2.52 6.47 2.25
C ALA A 15 3.31 7.77 2.13
N ILE A 16 4.63 7.76 2.33
CA ILE A 16 5.47 8.97 2.35
C ILE A 16 5.39 9.73 1.01
N PRO A 17 5.59 9.11 -0.18
CA PRO A 17 5.47 9.80 -1.46
C PRO A 17 4.07 10.35 -1.73
N ILE A 18 3.02 9.69 -1.22
CA ILE A 18 1.63 10.12 -1.38
C ILE A 18 1.38 11.40 -0.58
N TYR A 19 1.90 11.49 0.66
CA TYR A 19 1.84 12.73 1.44
C TYR A 19 2.62 13.86 0.80
N GLY A 20 3.83 13.59 0.28
CA GLY A 20 4.61 14.56 -0.47
C GLY A 20 3.87 15.08 -1.71
N TYR A 21 3.11 14.22 -2.37
CA TYR A 21 2.26 14.59 -3.50
C TYR A 21 1.06 15.45 -3.09
N ILE A 22 0.39 15.14 -1.96
CA ILE A 22 -0.77 15.90 -1.47
C ILE A 22 -0.39 17.34 -1.08
N TYR A 23 0.79 17.53 -0.47
CA TYR A 23 1.23 18.83 0.03
C TYR A 23 2.15 19.59 -0.92
N SER A 24 2.48 19.03 -2.09
CA SER A 24 3.32 19.70 -3.08
C SER A 24 2.49 20.52 -4.07
N PRO A 25 3.01 21.67 -4.56
CA PRO A 25 2.39 22.36 -5.70
C PRO A 25 2.38 21.46 -6.94
N PHE A 26 1.18 21.00 -7.31
CA PHE A 26 0.93 20.08 -8.43
C PHE A 26 1.51 20.57 -9.76
N ASP A 27 1.48 21.87 -10.01
CA ASP A 27 1.95 22.49 -11.26
C ASP A 27 3.47 22.35 -11.45
N LYS A 28 4.23 22.08 -10.38
CA LYS A 28 5.70 21.99 -10.45
C LYS A 28 6.22 20.57 -10.58
N LEU A 29 5.38 19.54 -10.47
CA LEU A 29 5.83 18.14 -10.49
C LEU A 29 4.96 17.25 -11.40
N PRO A 30 4.91 17.53 -12.72
CA PRO A 30 4.13 16.72 -13.66
C PRO A 30 4.58 15.24 -13.67
N LEU A 31 5.85 14.97 -13.36
CA LEU A 31 6.41 13.61 -13.29
C LEU A 31 6.06 12.87 -11.99
N TYR A 32 5.64 13.56 -10.93
CA TYR A 32 5.21 12.89 -9.68
C TYR A 32 3.76 12.41 -9.73
N ALA A 33 2.91 13.01 -10.57
CA ALA A 33 1.49 12.66 -10.61
C ALA A 33 1.23 11.21 -11.10
N PRO A 34 1.84 10.73 -12.20
CA PRO A 34 1.60 9.36 -12.68
C PRO A 34 2.02 8.26 -11.69
N PRO A 35 3.25 8.23 -11.15
CA PRO A 35 3.65 7.14 -10.26
C PRO A 35 2.87 7.17 -8.94
N THR A 36 2.56 8.35 -8.39
CA THR A 36 1.75 8.43 -7.16
C THR A 36 0.35 7.84 -7.35
N ARG A 37 -0.30 8.15 -8.48
CA ARG A 37 -1.67 7.72 -8.77
C ARG A 37 -1.78 6.26 -9.16
N PHE A 38 -0.84 5.76 -9.97
CA PHE A 38 -0.95 4.43 -10.58
C PHE A 38 -0.09 3.35 -9.91
N VAL A 39 0.89 3.74 -9.08
CA VAL A 39 1.79 2.78 -8.41
C VAL A 39 1.65 2.88 -6.90
N PHE A 40 1.99 4.03 -6.31
CA PHE A 40 2.05 4.17 -4.86
C PHE A 40 0.67 4.05 -4.20
N PHE A 41 -0.34 4.73 -4.73
CA PHE A 41 -1.69 4.69 -4.16
C PHE A 41 -2.31 3.28 -4.24
N PRO A 42 -2.31 2.57 -5.39
CA PRO A 42 -2.80 1.19 -5.45
C PRO A 42 -2.04 0.25 -4.51
N LEU A 43 -0.71 0.35 -4.44
CA LEU A 43 0.10 -0.46 -3.51
C LEU A 43 -0.20 -0.16 -2.04
N MET A 44 -0.42 1.11 -1.69
CA MET A 44 -0.83 1.52 -0.35
C MET A 44 -2.19 0.89 0.00
N VAL A 45 -3.17 0.95 -0.91
CA VAL A 45 -4.50 0.35 -0.70
C VAL A 45 -4.40 -1.16 -0.54
N LEU A 46 -3.64 -1.85 -1.41
CA LEU A 46 -3.45 -3.30 -1.34
C LEU A 46 -2.79 -3.73 -0.02
N THR A 47 -1.71 -3.06 0.38
CA THR A 47 -1.02 -3.36 1.64
C THR A 47 -1.91 -3.08 2.87
N GLY A 48 -2.72 -2.02 2.84
CA GLY A 48 -3.71 -1.74 3.87
C GLY A 48 -4.80 -2.81 3.96
N LEU A 49 -5.33 -3.25 2.82
CA LEU A 49 -6.31 -4.33 2.74
C LEU A 49 -5.74 -5.67 3.23
N LEU A 50 -4.49 -5.98 2.90
CA LEU A 50 -3.79 -7.16 3.40
C LEU A 50 -3.59 -7.11 4.92
N MET A 51 -3.32 -5.93 5.49
CA MET A 51 -3.20 -5.78 6.94
C MET A 51 -4.55 -5.91 7.65
N TRP A 52 -5.62 -5.36 7.07
CA TRP A 52 -6.97 -5.43 7.64
C TRP A 52 -7.58 -6.83 7.51
N LYS A 53 -7.66 -7.36 6.29
CA LYS A 53 -8.35 -8.63 5.97
C LYS A 53 -7.39 -9.80 5.70
N GLY A 54 -6.09 -9.67 5.96
CA GLY A 54 -5.11 -10.74 5.75
C GLY A 54 -5.44 -12.05 6.47
N HIS A 55 -6.11 -11.97 7.62
CA HIS A 55 -6.62 -13.16 8.32
C HIS A 55 -7.73 -13.86 7.54
N LEU A 56 -8.64 -13.12 6.89
CA LEU A 56 -9.70 -13.68 6.04
C LEU A 56 -9.14 -14.27 4.75
N LEU A 57 -8.16 -13.61 4.13
CA LEU A 57 -7.45 -14.12 2.96
C LEU A 57 -6.75 -15.45 3.24
N ARG A 58 -6.04 -15.56 4.37
CA ARG A 58 -5.45 -16.84 4.80
C ARG A 58 -6.50 -17.93 4.99
N ARG A 59 -7.66 -17.58 5.56
CA ARG A 59 -8.77 -18.52 5.77
C ARG A 59 -9.40 -19.01 4.45
N LEU A 60 -9.51 -18.14 3.44
CA LEU A 60 -10.03 -18.51 2.11
C LEU A 60 -9.06 -19.40 1.34
N VAL A 61 -7.75 -19.13 1.42
CA VAL A 61 -6.72 -19.98 0.80
C VAL A 61 -6.64 -21.34 1.50
N SER A 62 -6.73 -21.38 2.83
CA SER A 62 -6.72 -22.63 3.60
C SER A 62 -7.96 -23.51 3.37
N LYS A 63 -9.12 -22.92 3.06
CA LYS A 63 -10.34 -23.69 2.74
C LYS A 63 -10.35 -24.28 1.33
N ARG A 64 -9.54 -23.75 0.40
CA ARG A 64 -9.39 -24.28 -0.95
C ARG A 64 -8.37 -25.43 -1.05
N ALA A 65 -7.56 -25.61 -0.02
CA ALA A 65 -6.54 -26.66 0.03
C ALA A 65 -7.01 -27.93 0.77
N ALA A 66 -8.29 -28.03 1.13
CA ALA A 66 -8.92 -29.17 1.79
C ALA A 66 -9.98 -29.79 0.88
#